data_AF-Q1JX14-F1
#
_entry.id   AF-Q1JX14-F1
#
_cell.length_a   1.000
_cell.length_b   1.000
_cell.length_c   1.000
_cell.angle_alpha   90.00
_cell.angle_beta   90.00
_cell.angle_gamma   90.00
#
_symmetry.space_group_name_H-M   'P 1'
#
loop_
_entity.id
_entity.type
_entity.pdbx_description
1 polymer ?
#
loop_
_entity_poly.entity_id
_entity_poly.type
_entity_poly.pdbx_seq_one_letter_code
_entity_poly.pdbx_strand_id
1 'polypeptide(L)'
;MLVIVVENAPDRLRGRLALWLLEVRAGVYVGKPPRRVRDMIVDNVHQGIESGNAVIAWSTNTEAGFDFITLGENRRIPKEMDGIKLVSFLPEVECLPTDTSKNGG
;
A
#
# COMPACT_ATOMS: atom_id res chain seq x y z
N MET A 1 2.23 -16.74 -3.43
CA MET A 1 3.20 -15.67 -3.74
C MET A 1 2.84 -14.46 -2.90
N LEU A 2 3.80 -13.59 -2.59
CA LEU A 2 3.63 -12.32 -1.90
C LEU A 2 4.36 -11.23 -2.70
N VAL A 3 3.69 -10.11 -2.92
CA VAL A 3 4.24 -8.90 -3.52
C VAL A 3 3.93 -7.74 -2.59
N ILE A 4 4.93 -6.92 -2.28
CA ILE A 4 4.78 -5.71 -1.48
C ILE A 4 5.34 -4.54 -2.28
N VAL A 5 4.51 -3.53 -2.48
CA VAL A 5 4.92 -2.24 -3.05
C VAL A 5 4.88 -1.21 -1.93
N VAL A 6 5.94 -0.42 -1.78
CA VAL A 6 6.00 0.68 -0.81
C VAL A 6 6.45 1.98 -1.47
N GLU A 7 5.79 3.07 -1.13
CA GLU A 7 6.13 4.43 -1.55
C GLU A 7 6.36 5.29 -0.31
N ASN A 8 7.38 6.16 -0.36
CA ASN A 8 7.78 7.03 0.77
C ASN A 8 7.98 6.26 2.11
N ALA A 9 8.34 4.98 2.04
CA ALA A 9 8.60 4.17 3.22
C ALA A 9 9.97 4.48 3.83
N PRO A 10 10.08 4.49 5.17
CA PRO A 10 11.36 4.66 5.87
C PRO A 10 12.40 3.59 5.50
N ASP A 11 13.68 3.97 5.46
CA ASP A 11 14.79 3.06 5.14
C ASP A 11 14.86 1.83 6.07
N ARG A 12 14.49 2.02 7.34
CA ARG A 12 14.38 0.94 8.33
C ARG A 12 13.39 -0.15 7.89
N LEU A 13 12.27 0.22 7.27
CA LEU A 13 11.28 -0.73 6.76
C LEU A 13 11.79 -1.41 5.49
N ARG A 14 12.43 -0.66 4.59
CA ARG A 14 13.03 -1.21 3.36
C ARG A 14 14.05 -2.30 3.67
N GLY A 15 15.01 -2.00 4.55
CA GLY A 15 16.01 -2.97 5.01
C GLY A 15 15.38 -4.16 5.72
N ARG A 16 14.31 -3.95 6.49
CA ARG A 16 13.56 -5.02 7.16
C ARG A 16 12.88 -5.96 6.16
N LEU A 17 12.25 -5.44 5.11
CA LEU A 17 11.60 -6.26 4.07
C LEU A 17 12.60 -7.08 3.26
N ALA A 18 13.78 -6.52 2.98
CA ALA A 18 14.86 -7.19 2.26
C ALA A 18 15.42 -8.43 2.97
N LEU A 19 15.14 -8.62 4.27
CA LEU A 19 15.53 -9.84 5.00
C LEU A 19 14.73 -11.08 4.54
N TRP A 20 13.53 -10.89 4.01
CA TRP A 20 12.63 -12.00 3.65
C TRP A 20 12.25 -12.03 2.17
N LEU A 21 12.31 -10.88 1.50
CA LEU A 21 11.82 -10.70 0.14
C LEU A 21 12.91 -10.11 -0.76
N LEU A 22 12.86 -10.46 -2.04
CA LEU A 22 13.75 -9.89 -3.04
C LEU A 22 13.20 -8.55 -3.53
N GLU A 23 13.99 -7.48 -3.41
CA GLU A 23 13.66 -6.18 -4.00
C GLU A 23 14.03 -6.17 -5.49
N VAL A 24 13.02 -6.31 -6.36
CA VAL A 24 13.21 -6.40 -7.82
C VAL A 24 13.24 -5.03 -8.51
N ARG A 25 12.65 -4.02 -7.85
CA ARG A 25 12.69 -2.59 -8.18
C ARG A 25 12.59 -1.81 -6.87
N ALA A 26 12.98 -0.53 -6.90
CA ALA A 26 12.88 0.33 -5.72
C ALA A 26 11.47 0.29 -5.13
N GLY A 27 11.36 -0.18 -3.89
CA GLY A 27 10.09 -0.34 -3.18
C GLY A 27 9.21 -1.51 -3.64
N VAL A 28 9.67 -2.39 -4.52
CA VAL A 28 8.92 -3.56 -5.01
C VAL A 28 9.60 -4.84 -4.56
N TYR A 29 8.97 -5.52 -3.61
CA TYR A 29 9.46 -6.73 -2.96
C TYR A 29 8.63 -7.95 -3.36
N VAL A 30 9.29 -9.06 -3.68
CA VAL A 30 8.62 -10.30 -4.13
C VAL A 30 9.16 -11.49 -3.36
N GLY A 31 8.28 -12.43 -2.99
CA GLY A 31 8.68 -13.69 -2.37
C GLY A 31 7.56 -14.72 -2.26
N LYS A 32 7.88 -15.87 -1.66
CA LYS A 32 6.90 -16.94 -1.38
C LYS A 32 7.05 -17.46 0.06
N PRO A 33 6.88 -16.60 1.09
CA PRO A 33 6.95 -17.04 2.47
C PRO A 33 5.74 -17.93 2.83
N PRO A 34 5.88 -18.84 3.81
CA PRO A 34 4.73 -19.54 4.38
C PRO A 34 3.78 -18.56 5.07
N ARG A 35 2.51 -18.96 5.26
CA ARG A 35 1.43 -18.10 5.78
C ARG A 35 1.81 -17.33 7.06
N ARG A 36 2.38 -18.03 8.06
CA ARG A 36 2.82 -17.39 9.31
C ARG A 36 3.84 -16.27 9.10
N VAL A 37 4.79 -16.47 8.19
CA VAL A 37 5.83 -15.49 7.88
C VAL A 37 5.24 -14.34 7.07
N ARG A 38 4.31 -14.60 6.13
CA ARG A 38 3.55 -13.55 5.44
C ARG A 38 2.81 -12.66 6.43
N ASP A 39 2.07 -13.25 7.37
CA ASP A 39 1.27 -12.49 8.34
C ASP A 39 2.19 -11.62 9.23
N MET A 40 3.33 -12.17 9.68
CA MET A 40 4.38 -11.40 10.36
C MET A 40 4.96 -10.25 9.50
N ILE A 41 5.21 -10.47 8.20
CA ILE A 41 5.71 -9.42 7.30
C ILE A 41 4.67 -8.29 7.17
N VAL A 42 3.39 -8.63 7.03
CA VAL A 42 2.29 -7.66 6.96
C VAL A 42 2.27 -6.78 8.21
N ASP A 43 2.39 -7.38 9.40
CA ASP A 43 2.46 -6.62 10.65
C ASP A 43 3.67 -5.68 10.70
N ASN A 44 4.83 -6.12 10.19
CA ASN A 44 6.02 -5.25 10.12
C ASN A 44 5.80 -4.05 9.19
N VAL A 45 5.08 -4.23 8.07
CA VAL A 45 4.72 -3.10 7.19
C VAL A 45 3.75 -2.16 7.92
N HIS A 46 2.70 -2.70 8.54
CA HIS A 46 1.70 -1.89 9.27
C HIS A 46 2.34 -1.02 10.36
N GLN A 47 3.29 -1.56 11.12
CA GLN A 47 4.00 -0.82 12.17
C GLN A 47 5.15 0.07 11.64
N GLY A 48 5.60 -0.18 10.40
CA GLY A 48 6.81 0.42 9.85
C GLY A 48 6.57 1.50 8.80
N ILE A 49 5.35 1.62 8.24
CA ILE A 49 5.11 2.43 7.04
C ILE A 49 5.09 3.94 7.30
N GLU A 50 4.83 4.37 8.53
CA GLU A 50 4.77 5.78 8.94
C GLU A 50 3.85 6.62 8.02
N SER A 51 4.35 7.71 7.44
CA SER A 51 3.63 8.56 6.47
C SER A 51 3.73 8.07 5.02
N GLY A 52 4.37 6.92 4.79
CA GLY A 52 4.39 6.26 3.50
C GLY A 52 3.08 5.54 3.18
N ASN A 53 3.03 4.91 2.01
CA ASN A 53 1.92 4.04 1.63
C ASN A 53 2.45 2.69 1.13
N ALA A 54 1.60 1.67 1.22
CA ALA A 54 1.94 0.33 0.77
C ALA A 54 0.75 -0.40 0.13
N VAL A 55 1.06 -1.27 -0.84
CA VAL A 55 0.16 -2.30 -1.35
C VAL A 55 0.77 -3.65 -0.99
N ILE A 56 0.00 -4.53 -0.36
CA ILE A 56 0.43 -5.89 -0.06
C ILE A 56 -0.53 -6.85 -0.74
N ALA A 57 -0.03 -7.62 -1.71
CA ALA A 57 -0.82 -8.59 -2.48
C ALA A 57 -0.27 -10.02 -2.30
N TRP A 58 -1.16 -11.00 -2.17
CA TRP A 58 -0.77 -12.40 -2.03
C TRP A 58 -1.69 -13.34 -2.79
N SER A 59 -1.18 -14.52 -3.15
CA SER A 59 -1.98 -15.56 -3.79
C SER A 59 -2.99 -16.16 -2.82
N THR A 60 -4.21 -16.38 -3.31
CA THR A 60 -5.34 -17.01 -2.60
C THR A 60 -6.00 -18.04 -3.51
N ASN A 61 -6.93 -18.82 -2.95
CA ASN A 61 -7.77 -19.75 -3.72
C ASN A 61 -9.12 -19.11 -4.13
N THR A 62 -9.18 -17.77 -4.22
CA THR A 62 -10.37 -17.04 -4.70
C THR A 62 -10.39 -16.99 -6.23
N GLU A 63 -11.49 -16.54 -6.83
CA GLU A 63 -11.65 -16.47 -8.29
C GLU A 63 -10.57 -15.64 -8.98
N ALA A 64 -10.17 -14.51 -8.39
CA ALA A 64 -9.09 -13.67 -8.90
C ALA A 64 -7.69 -14.31 -8.77
N GLY A 65 -7.53 -15.36 -7.96
CA GLY A 65 -6.24 -16.00 -7.66
C GLY A 65 -5.31 -15.20 -6.74
N PHE A 66 -5.74 -14.02 -6.31
CA PHE A 66 -5.04 -13.18 -5.34
C PHE A 66 -6.00 -12.35 -4.50
N ASP A 67 -5.46 -11.77 -3.43
CA ASP A 67 -6.09 -10.72 -2.65
C ASP A 67 -5.02 -9.68 -2.27
N PHE A 68 -5.46 -8.47 -1.91
CA PHE A 68 -4.59 -7.38 -1.51
C PHE A 68 -5.22 -6.44 -0.49
N ILE A 69 -4.34 -5.72 0.22
CA ILE A 69 -4.67 -4.61 1.10
C ILE A 69 -3.78 -3.41 0.78
N THR A 70 -4.26 -2.23 1.15
CA THR A 70 -3.52 -0.97 1.09
C THR A 70 -3.32 -0.40 2.48
N LEU A 71 -2.19 0.25 2.71
CA LEU A 71 -1.87 0.98 3.93
C LEU A 71 -1.41 2.40 3.56
N GLY A 72 -1.73 3.38 4.40
CA GLY A 72 -1.43 4.79 4.15
C GLY A 72 -2.34 5.41 3.08
N GLU A 73 -2.15 6.71 2.84
CA GLU A 73 -2.93 7.46 1.85
C GLU A 73 -2.36 7.28 0.44
N ASN A 74 -3.23 6.92 -0.50
CA ASN A 74 -2.91 6.86 -1.93
C ASN A 74 -4.18 7.14 -2.73
N ARG A 75 -4.04 7.75 -3.92
CA ARG A 75 -5.18 7.97 -4.84
C ARG A 75 -5.71 6.68 -5.45
N ARG A 76 -4.95 5.59 -5.40
CA ARG A 76 -5.38 4.24 -5.79
C ARG A 76 -5.90 3.50 -4.56
N ILE A 77 -7.21 3.46 -4.41
CA ILE A 77 -7.87 2.81 -3.27
C ILE A 77 -8.56 1.51 -3.69
N PRO A 78 -8.61 0.48 -2.81
CA PRO A 78 -9.40 -0.71 -3.07
C PRO A 78 -10.88 -0.34 -3.19
N LYS A 79 -11.57 -0.92 -4.17
CA LYS A 79 -13.01 -0.74 -4.39
C LYS A 79 -13.66 -2.08 -4.72
N GLU A 80 -14.62 -2.49 -3.90
CA GLU A 80 -15.45 -3.66 -4.20
C GLU A 80 -16.51 -3.31 -5.25
N MET A 81 -16.60 -4.14 -6.29
CA MET A 81 -17.61 -4.07 -7.35
C MET A 81 -18.02 -5.49 -7.73
N ASP A 82 -19.31 -5.81 -7.61
CA ASP A 82 -19.86 -7.13 -7.97
C ASP A 82 -19.12 -8.32 -7.33
N GLY A 83 -18.64 -8.15 -6.09
CA GLY A 83 -17.89 -9.19 -5.36
C GLY A 83 -16.41 -9.32 -5.74
N ILE A 84 -15.90 -8.41 -6.59
CA ILE A 84 -14.50 -8.36 -7.00
C ILE A 84 -13.85 -7.09 -6.43
N LYS A 85 -12.70 -7.28 -5.77
CA LYS A 85 -11.85 -6.19 -5.29
C LYS A 85 -11.02 -5.60 -6.44
N LEU A 86 -11.36 -4.38 -6.84
CA LEU A 86 -10.69 -3.60 -7.87
C LEU A 86 -9.94 -2.41 -7.25
N VAL A 87 -9.37 -1.55 -8.11
CA VAL A 87 -8.70 -0.31 -7.72
C VAL A 87 -9.44 0.87 -8.35
N SER A 88 -9.93 1.79 -7.51
CA SER A 88 -10.40 3.09 -7.95
C SER A 88 -9.25 4.08 -7.96
N PHE A 89 -9.14 4.90 -9.01
CA PHE A 89 -8.19 5.99 -9.08
C PHE A 89 -8.90 7.32 -8.86
N LEU A 90 -8.67 7.93 -7.70
CA LEU A 90 -9.31 9.16 -7.28
C LEU A 90 -8.75 10.37 -8.05
N PRO A 91 -9.60 11.40 -8.32
CA PRO A 91 -9.14 12.65 -8.92
C PRO A 91 -8.12 13.36 -8.01
N GLU A 92 -7.43 14.35 -8.56
CA GLU A 92 -6.62 15.25 -7.74
C GLU A 92 -7.53 16.06 -6.84
N VAL A 93 -7.16 16.20 -5.58
CA VAL A 93 -7.85 17.11 -4.67
C VAL A 93 -7.44 18.52 -5.10
N GLU A 94 -8.31 19.22 -5.81
CA GLU A 94 -8.10 20.63 -6.11
C GLU A 94 -8.04 21.40 -4.78
N CYS A 95 -6.90 22.06 -4.51
CA CYS A 95 -6.83 23.04 -3.45
C CYS A 95 -7.73 24.22 -3.83
N LEU A 96 -8.96 24.25 -3.32
CA LEU A 96 -9.80 25.43 -3.42
C LEU A 96 -9.04 26.62 -2.78
N PRO A 97 -8.90 27.76 -3.47
CA PRO A 97 -8.26 28.92 -2.88
C PRO A 97 -9.03 29.30 -1.60
N THR A 98 -8.31 29.35 -0.48
CA THR A 98 -8.88 29.86 0.77
C THR A 98 -9.18 31.34 0.54
N ASP A 99 -10.45 31.69 0.53
CA ASP A 99 -10.90 33.06 0.32
C ASP A 99 -10.36 33.95 1.46
N THR A 100 -9.25 34.65 1.21
CA THR A 100 -8.65 35.64 2.12
C THR A 100 -9.35 37.00 2.04
N SER A 101 -10.54 37.11 1.47
CA SER A 101 -11.29 38.36 1.45
C SER A 101 -12.30 38.43 2.60
N LYS A 102 -11.91 39.12 3.68
CA LYS A 102 -12.68 40.16 4.41
C LYS A 102 -12.09 40.40 5.80
N ASN A 103 -11.09 41.26 5.86
CA ASN A 103 -10.85 42.15 7.00
C ASN A 103 -10.14 43.40 6.46
N GLY A 104 -10.93 44.42 6.15
CA GLY A 104 -10.46 45.68 5.60
C GLY A 104 -11.65 46.55 5.23
N GLY A 105 -12.20 47.26 6.22
CA GLY A 105 -13.32 48.18 6.11
C GLY A 105 -13.77 48.64 7.48
#